data_AF-A0A0U4VYA2-F1
#
_entry.id   AF-A0A0U4VYA2-F1
#
_cell.length_a   1.000
_cell.length_b   1.000
_cell.length_c   1.000
_cell.angle_alpha   90.00
_cell.angle_beta   90.00
_cell.angle_gamma   90.00
#
_symmetry.space_group_name_H-M   'P 1'
#
loop_
_entity.id
_entity.type
_entity.pdbx_description
1 polymer ?
#
loop_
_entity_poly.entity_id
_entity_poly.type
_entity_poly.pdbx_seq_one_letter_code
_entity_poly.pdbx_strand_id
1 'polypeptide(L)'
;MDANLNWITELKTLTEHYKPEIAQLIISGIVLLFYAVLSRRIAPFIYRTIAATMLKEDMNRRAMVVFHILLFLLLVVVLSIIWGIDIKGLLVLASSMIAVVGVALFAAWSLLSNITAFFILLGQTTFAQGRTVKIVDGSNAIEGIIEEVNLFSTTLRTKEGECVVYPNNLIVSRPVYVKEQQHCKTQLVKSAERWHTKRELALKHRQKPKSVS
;
A
#
# COMPACT_ATOMS: atom_id res chain seq x y z
N MET A 1 17.58 -11.00 70.78
CA MET A 1 17.84 -10.33 69.48
C MET A 1 17.44 -11.26 68.33
N ASP A 2 16.27 -11.90 68.43
CA ASP A 2 16.00 -13.21 67.78
C ASP A 2 14.63 -13.25 67.08
N ALA A 3 13.72 -12.33 67.43
CA ALA A 3 12.41 -12.20 66.80
C ALA A 3 12.50 -11.74 65.33
N ASN A 4 13.59 -11.05 64.94
CA ASN A 4 13.76 -10.51 63.60
C ASN A 4 14.22 -11.55 62.56
N LEU A 5 14.66 -12.73 63.01
CA LEU A 5 15.16 -13.80 62.12
C LEU A 5 14.06 -14.82 61.77
N ASN A 6 13.14 -15.08 62.69
CA ASN A 6 12.10 -16.10 62.53
C ASN A 6 11.06 -15.75 61.46
N TRP A 7 10.67 -14.47 61.33
CA TRP A 7 9.71 -14.05 60.30
C TRP A 7 10.32 -14.08 58.88
N ILE A 8 11.63 -13.90 58.74
CA ILE A 8 12.33 -14.01 57.44
C ILE A 8 12.36 -15.48 57.00
N THR A 9 12.58 -16.40 57.94
CA THR A 9 12.54 -17.83 57.65
C THR A 9 11.12 -18.32 57.38
N GLU A 10 10.10 -17.80 58.06
CA GLU A 10 8.70 -18.09 57.75
C GLU A 10 8.28 -17.53 56.39
N LEU A 11 8.74 -16.33 56.02
CA LEU A 11 8.52 -15.81 54.66
C LEU A 11 9.25 -16.67 53.63
N LYS A 12 10.49 -17.11 53.89
CA LYS A 12 11.22 -18.00 52.97
C LYS A 12 10.52 -19.34 52.77
N THR A 13 9.99 -19.96 53.83
CA THR A 13 9.28 -21.24 53.72
C THR A 13 7.91 -21.08 53.05
N LEU A 14 7.21 -19.97 53.29
CA LEU A 14 6.02 -19.61 52.52
C LEU A 14 6.38 -19.36 51.04
N THR A 15 7.52 -18.73 50.74
CA THR A 15 7.96 -18.48 49.36
C THR A 15 8.41 -19.76 48.64
N GLU A 16 8.99 -20.74 49.34
CA GLU A 16 9.34 -22.05 48.76
C GLU A 16 8.14 -22.99 48.61
N HIS A 17 7.12 -22.88 49.46
CA HIS A 17 5.93 -23.74 49.41
C HIS A 17 4.80 -23.18 48.53
N TYR A 18 4.84 -21.89 48.18
CA TYR A 18 3.91 -21.28 47.24
C TYR A 18 4.31 -21.60 45.81
N LYS A 19 3.58 -22.57 45.23
CA LYS A 19 3.64 -23.05 43.85
C LYS A 19 4.02 -21.97 42.82
N PRO A 20 4.74 -22.35 41.73
CA PRO A 20 5.04 -21.45 40.61
C PRO A 20 3.79 -20.75 40.03
N GLU A 21 2.60 -21.34 40.20
CA GLU A 21 1.30 -20.80 39.81
C GLU A 21 0.96 -19.44 40.47
N ILE A 22 1.29 -19.24 41.75
CA ILE A 22 0.94 -18.00 42.46
C ILE A 22 1.91 -16.88 42.09
N ALA A 23 3.20 -17.21 41.91
CA ALA A 23 4.19 -16.29 41.36
C ALA A 23 3.82 -15.86 39.93
N GLN A 24 3.36 -16.80 39.09
CA GLN A 24 2.86 -16.50 37.74
C GLN A 24 1.64 -15.59 37.75
N LEU A 25 0.69 -15.77 38.67
CA LEU A 25 -0.48 -14.90 38.82
C LEU A 25 -0.09 -13.49 39.26
N ILE A 26 0.83 -13.35 40.22
CA ILE A 26 1.33 -12.05 40.69
C ILE A 26 2.08 -11.33 39.56
N ILE A 27 2.98 -12.01 38.85
CA ILE A 27 3.73 -11.44 37.71
C ILE A 27 2.77 -11.05 36.58
N SER A 28 1.78 -11.89 36.25
CA SER A 28 0.74 -11.57 35.26
C SER A 28 -0.09 -10.35 35.67
N GLY A 29 -0.44 -10.23 36.95
CA GLY A 29 -1.14 -9.07 37.50
C GLY A 29 -0.30 -7.79 37.39
N ILE A 30 1.00 -7.86 37.68
CA ILE A 30 1.93 -6.75 37.51
C ILE A 30 2.06 -6.34 36.03
N VAL A 31 2.15 -7.31 35.11
CA VAL A 31 2.22 -7.03 33.66
C VAL A 31 0.92 -6.45 33.14
N LEU A 32 -0.25 -6.94 33.59
CA LEU A 32 -1.54 -6.37 33.24
C LEU A 32 -1.70 -4.95 33.77
N LEU A 33 -1.23 -4.69 34.99
CA LEU A 33 -1.22 -3.35 35.58
C LEU A 33 -0.28 -2.42 34.82
N PHE A 34 0.93 -2.89 34.47
CA PHE A 34 1.87 -2.15 33.63
C PHE A 34 1.27 -1.86 32.25
N TYR A 35 0.64 -2.83 31.60
CA TYR A 35 -0.08 -2.64 30.34
C TYR A 35 -1.23 -1.64 30.48
N ALA A 36 -2.05 -1.73 31.53
CA ALA A 36 -3.16 -0.81 31.74
C ALA A 36 -2.67 0.63 31.99
N VAL A 37 -1.57 0.78 32.74
CA VAL A 37 -0.91 2.07 32.96
C VAL A 37 -0.33 2.58 31.64
N LEU A 38 0.40 1.76 30.91
CA LEU A 38 1.03 2.10 29.64
C LEU A 38 -0.03 2.49 28.59
N SER A 39 -1.07 1.67 28.42
CA SER A 39 -2.22 1.93 27.56
C SER A 39 -2.93 3.24 27.90
N ARG A 40 -3.22 3.51 29.19
CA ARG A 40 -3.83 4.78 29.63
C ARG A 40 -2.91 5.99 29.49
N ARG A 41 -1.59 5.82 29.63
CA ARG A 41 -0.60 6.92 29.56
C ARG A 41 -0.21 7.25 28.13
N ILE A 42 -0.27 6.29 27.21
CA ILE A 42 0.10 6.49 25.82
C ILE A 42 -0.97 7.27 25.05
N ALA A 43 -2.26 7.06 25.34
CA ALA A 43 -3.35 7.82 24.69
C ALA A 43 -3.17 9.37 24.76
N PRO A 44 -2.92 9.97 25.94
CA PRO A 44 -2.66 11.42 26.02
C PRO A 44 -1.27 11.82 25.51
N PHE A 45 -0.27 10.92 25.53
CA PHE A 45 1.08 11.20 25.02
C PHE A 45 1.10 11.27 23.48
N ILE A 46 0.46 10.31 22.81
CA ILE A 46 0.31 10.30 21.35
C ILE A 46 -0.52 11.49 20.89
N TYR A 47 -1.62 11.82 21.58
CA TYR A 47 -2.41 13.01 21.24
C TYR A 47 -1.57 14.29 21.34
N ARG A 48 -0.72 14.44 22.36
CA ARG A 48 0.17 15.60 22.51
C ARG A 48 1.30 15.65 21.48
N THR A 49 1.92 14.51 21.17
CA THR A 49 3.03 14.44 20.21
C THR A 49 2.55 14.61 18.77
N ILE A 50 1.34 14.16 18.45
CA ILE A 50 0.78 14.28 17.10
C ILE A 50 0.03 15.60 16.90
N ALA A 51 -0.55 16.23 17.94
CA ALA A 51 -1.12 17.59 17.83
C ALA A 51 -0.07 18.65 17.47
N ALA A 52 1.23 18.39 17.72
CA ALA A 52 2.33 19.22 17.26
C ALA A 52 2.59 19.13 15.74
N THR A 53 2.06 18.10 15.08
CA THR A 53 2.25 17.83 13.66
C THR A 53 0.88 17.91 12.98
N MET A 54 0.65 18.94 12.15
CA MET A 54 -0.60 19.26 11.46
C MET A 54 -1.12 18.10 10.56
N LEU A 55 -1.64 17.02 11.14
CA LEU A 55 -2.19 15.86 10.43
C LEU A 55 -3.69 15.74 10.74
N LYS A 56 -4.48 15.60 9.66
CA LYS A 56 -5.95 15.52 9.65
C LYS A 56 -6.48 14.53 10.70
N GLU A 57 -7.47 14.97 11.48
CA GLU A 57 -8.11 14.23 12.59
C GLU A 57 -8.52 12.79 12.26
N ASP A 58 -8.94 12.52 11.01
CA ASP A 58 -9.39 11.19 10.57
C ASP A 58 -8.28 10.13 10.50
N MET A 59 -7.05 10.54 10.17
CA MET A 59 -5.90 9.64 10.07
C MET A 59 -5.39 9.24 11.46
N ASN A 60 -5.52 10.13 12.44
CA ASN A 60 -5.16 9.87 13.83
C ASN A 60 -5.99 8.76 14.46
N ARG A 61 -7.30 8.70 14.17
CA ARG A 61 -8.17 7.67 14.74
C ARG A 61 -7.77 6.27 14.24
N ARG A 62 -7.43 6.13 12.96
CA ARG A 62 -6.99 4.84 12.38
C ARG A 62 -5.62 4.42 12.93
N ALA A 63 -4.68 5.36 13.03
CA ALA A 63 -3.36 5.08 13.60
C ALA A 63 -3.45 4.63 15.06
N MET A 64 -4.32 5.27 15.86
CA MET A 64 -4.57 4.84 17.23
C MET A 64 -5.14 3.42 17.31
N VAL A 65 -6.09 3.05 16.43
CA VAL A 65 -6.63 1.68 16.39
C VAL A 65 -5.52 0.66 16.10
N VAL A 66 -4.68 0.90 15.10
CA VAL A 66 -3.56 0.01 14.76
C VAL A 66 -2.60 -0.12 15.93
N PHE A 67 -2.27 0.99 16.59
CA PHE A 67 -1.37 0.99 17.74
C PHE A 67 -1.94 0.20 18.94
N HIS A 68 -3.25 0.33 19.22
CA HIS A 68 -3.91 -0.46 20.27
C HIS A 68 -3.92 -1.95 19.94
N ILE A 69 -4.12 -2.32 18.67
CA ILE A 69 -4.04 -3.72 18.22
C ILE A 69 -2.63 -4.27 18.44
N LEU A 70 -1.59 -3.52 18.07
CA LEU A 70 -0.19 -3.93 18.28
C LEU A 70 0.17 -4.07 19.76
N LEU A 71 -0.25 -3.11 20.59
CA LEU A 71 -0.06 -3.19 22.04
C LEU A 71 -0.76 -4.39 22.66
N PHE A 72 -2.00 -4.67 22.24
CA PHE A 72 -2.76 -5.83 22.70
C PHE A 72 -2.06 -7.14 22.30
N LEU A 73 -1.57 -7.22 21.05
CA LEU A 73 -0.81 -8.38 20.58
C LEU A 73 0.47 -8.59 21.41
N LEU A 74 1.20 -7.51 21.72
CA LEU A 74 2.38 -7.56 22.58
C LEU A 74 2.02 -8.08 23.98
N LEU A 75 0.93 -7.61 24.59
CA LEU A 75 0.45 -8.09 25.87
C LEU A 75 0.18 -9.59 25.85
N VAL A 76 -0.53 -10.07 24.82
CA VAL A 76 -0.85 -11.50 24.66
C VAL A 76 0.43 -12.33 24.58
N VAL A 77 1.45 -11.87 23.84
CA VAL A 77 2.75 -12.55 23.76
C VAL A 77 3.46 -12.59 25.12
N VAL A 78 3.51 -11.47 25.86
CA VAL A 78 4.17 -11.42 27.17
C VAL A 78 3.45 -12.31 28.19
N LEU A 79 2.12 -12.27 28.24
CA LEU A 79 1.32 -13.15 29.10
C LEU A 79 1.52 -14.63 28.74
N SER A 80 1.60 -14.95 27.45
CA SER A 80 1.88 -16.31 26.97
C SER A 80 3.22 -16.84 27.49
N ILE A 81 4.26 -16.00 27.54
CA ILE A 81 5.58 -16.38 28.06
C ILE A 81 5.52 -16.61 29.57
N ILE A 82 4.83 -15.75 30.33
CA ILE A 82 4.72 -15.84 31.79
C ILE A 82 3.98 -17.12 32.21
N TRP A 83 2.91 -17.46 31.50
CA TRP A 83 2.12 -18.66 31.76
C TRP A 83 2.82 -19.94 31.29
N GLY A 84 4.04 -19.84 30.75
CA GLY A 84 4.82 -20.99 30.32
C GLY A 84 4.16 -21.76 29.18
N ILE A 85 3.36 -21.07 28.33
CA ILE A 85 2.82 -21.68 27.12
C ILE A 85 4.01 -22.15 26.30
N ASP A 86 4.06 -23.46 26.04
CA ASP A 86 5.13 -24.06 25.26
C ASP A 86 5.27 -23.31 23.93
N ILE A 87 6.49 -22.91 23.59
CA ILE A 87 6.80 -22.22 22.34
C ILE A 87 6.27 -23.03 21.15
N LYS A 88 6.21 -24.36 21.26
CA LYS A 88 5.57 -25.23 20.27
C LYS A 88 4.08 -24.93 20.09
N GLY A 89 3.33 -24.75 21.18
CA GLY A 89 1.92 -24.38 21.14
C GLY A 89 1.68 -23.01 20.50
N LEU A 90 2.57 -22.05 20.80
CA LEU A 90 2.51 -20.71 20.20
C LEU A 90 2.83 -20.74 18.69
N LEU A 91 3.79 -21.56 18.28
CA LEU A 91 4.12 -21.78 16.86
C LEU A 91 2.98 -22.46 16.10
N VAL A 92 2.26 -23.39 16.71
CA VAL A 92 1.05 -24.02 16.11
C VAL A 92 -0.08 -23.01 15.94
N LEU A 93 -0.30 -22.14 16.94
CA LEU A 93 -1.27 -21.06 16.80
C LEU A 93 -0.87 -20.08 15.69
N ALA A 94 0.39 -19.67 15.66
CA ALA A 94 0.91 -18.76 14.65
C ALA A 94 0.79 -19.36 13.23
N SER A 95 1.11 -20.64 13.05
CA SER A 95 0.98 -21.31 11.75
C SER A 95 -0.48 -21.41 11.29
N SER A 96 -1.41 -21.68 12.20
CA SER A 96 -2.86 -21.65 11.92
C SER A 96 -3.32 -20.25 11.50
N MET A 97 -2.89 -19.20 12.19
CA MET A 97 -3.22 -17.82 11.82
C MET A 97 -2.62 -17.44 10.47
N ILE A 98 -1.38 -17.83 10.19
CA ILE A 98 -0.76 -17.62 8.87
C ILE A 98 -1.54 -18.35 7.79
N ALA A 99 -2.02 -19.58 8.05
CA ALA A 99 -2.85 -20.31 7.10
C ALA A 99 -4.16 -19.57 6.80
N VAL A 100 -4.86 -19.07 7.82
CA VAL A 100 -6.09 -18.28 7.64
C VAL A 100 -5.83 -16.99 6.88
N VAL A 101 -4.78 -16.25 7.24
CA VAL A 101 -4.37 -15.01 6.54
C VAL A 101 -3.98 -15.31 5.09
N GLY A 102 -3.29 -16.42 4.84
CA GLY A 102 -2.92 -16.86 3.50
C GLY A 102 -4.16 -17.12 2.62
N VAL A 103 -5.17 -17.80 3.16
CA VAL A 103 -6.45 -18.03 2.46
C VAL A 103 -7.20 -16.72 2.22
N ALA A 104 -7.24 -15.82 3.21
CA ALA A 104 -7.88 -14.52 3.08
C ALA A 104 -7.19 -13.65 2.01
N LEU A 105 -5.85 -13.68 1.95
CA LEU A 105 -5.08 -12.96 0.94
C LEU A 105 -5.31 -13.53 -0.46
N PHE A 106 -5.42 -14.86 -0.59
CA PHE A 106 -5.75 -15.51 -1.85
C PHE A 106 -7.12 -15.07 -2.35
N ALA A 107 -8.11 -14.96 -1.47
CA ALA A 107 -9.44 -14.43 -1.82
C ALA A 107 -9.37 -12.96 -2.29
N ALA A 108 -8.51 -12.14 -1.68
CA ALA A 108 -8.31 -10.73 -2.04
C ALA A 108 -7.36 -10.50 -3.23
N TRP A 109 -6.74 -11.55 -3.78
CA TRP A 109 -5.68 -11.45 -4.79
C TRP A 109 -6.11 -10.68 -6.05
N SER A 110 -7.36 -10.88 -6.49
CA SER A 110 -7.91 -10.20 -7.67
C SER A 110 -7.94 -8.68 -7.50
N LEU A 111 -8.26 -8.21 -6.29
CA LEU A 111 -8.28 -6.78 -5.99
C LEU A 111 -6.87 -6.20 -6.06
N LEU A 112 -5.93 -6.87 -5.40
CA LEU A 112 -4.52 -6.47 -5.39
C LEU A 112 -3.93 -6.45 -6.80
N SER A 113 -4.26 -7.46 -7.62
CA SER A 113 -3.81 -7.55 -9.01
C SER A 113 -4.32 -6.40 -9.89
N ASN A 114 -5.55 -5.93 -9.69
CA ASN A 114 -6.07 -4.77 -10.42
C ASN A 114 -5.42 -3.46 -9.97
N ILE A 115 -5.19 -3.30 -8.66
CA ILE A 115 -4.49 -2.13 -8.10
C ILE A 115 -3.04 -2.08 -8.60
N THR A 116 -2.32 -3.20 -8.61
CA THR A 116 -0.94 -3.21 -9.12
C THR A 116 -0.90 -2.92 -10.62
N ALA A 117 -1.84 -3.49 -11.39
CA ALA A 117 -1.98 -3.19 -12.81
C ALA A 117 -2.29 -1.72 -13.08
N PHE A 118 -3.12 -1.07 -12.26
CA PHE A 118 -3.40 0.37 -12.35
C PHE A 118 -2.11 1.20 -12.33
N PHE A 119 -1.23 0.97 -11.35
CA PHE A 119 0.04 1.69 -11.26
C PHE A 119 0.98 1.39 -12.44
N ILE A 120 0.97 0.15 -12.96
CA ILE A 120 1.74 -0.23 -14.16
C ILE A 120 1.25 0.56 -15.38
N LEU A 121 -0.07 0.63 -15.58
CA LEU A 121 -0.68 1.36 -16.70
C LEU A 121 -0.38 2.87 -16.61
N LEU A 122 -0.50 3.46 -15.41
CA LEU A 122 -0.16 4.87 -15.21
C LEU A 122 1.32 5.18 -15.45
N GLY A 123 2.21 4.25 -15.13
CA GLY A 123 3.65 4.39 -15.39
C GLY A 123 4.02 4.36 -16.87
N GLN A 124 3.12 3.91 -17.75
CA GLN A 124 3.36 3.74 -19.17
C GLN A 124 2.60 4.78 -20.00
N THR A 125 3.34 5.66 -20.68
CA THR A 125 2.72 6.72 -21.53
C THR A 125 1.84 6.14 -22.65
N THR A 126 2.15 4.93 -23.10
CA THR A 126 1.41 4.11 -24.05
C THR A 126 -0.06 3.92 -23.67
N PHE A 127 -0.37 3.81 -22.38
CA PHE A 127 -1.71 3.60 -21.84
C PHE A 127 -2.32 4.87 -21.24
N ALA A 128 -1.74 6.03 -21.51
CA ALA A 128 -2.30 7.31 -21.10
C ALA A 128 -3.66 7.56 -21.77
N GLN A 129 -4.48 8.38 -21.11
CA GLN A 129 -5.75 8.87 -21.64
C GLN A 129 -5.59 9.44 -23.06
N GLY A 130 -6.53 9.13 -23.94
CA GLY A 130 -6.53 9.52 -25.35
C GLY A 130 -5.73 8.60 -26.29
N ARG A 131 -5.07 7.56 -25.79
CA ARG A 131 -4.34 6.59 -26.62
C ARG A 131 -5.29 5.53 -27.18
N THR A 132 -5.06 5.14 -28.43
CA THR A 132 -5.81 4.06 -29.08
C THR A 132 -5.08 2.74 -28.89
N VAL A 133 -5.76 1.78 -28.28
CA VAL A 133 -5.23 0.45 -28.00
C VAL A 133 -6.15 -0.63 -28.55
N LYS A 134 -5.57 -1.76 -28.93
CA LYS A 134 -6.30 -2.96 -29.32
C LYS A 134 -5.84 -4.13 -28.46
N ILE A 135 -6.72 -4.57 -27.57
CA ILE A 135 -6.46 -5.65 -26.61
C ILE A 135 -6.93 -6.96 -27.23
N VAL A 136 -6.08 -7.99 -27.24
CA VAL A 136 -6.41 -9.32 -27.75
C VAL A 136 -6.94 -10.19 -26.61
N ASP A 137 -8.17 -10.67 -26.73
CA ASP A 137 -8.81 -11.54 -25.74
C ASP A 137 -9.29 -12.83 -26.40
N GLY A 138 -8.41 -13.84 -26.40
CA GLY A 138 -8.66 -15.12 -27.07
C GLY A 138 -8.83 -14.94 -28.58
N SER A 139 -9.98 -15.36 -29.13
CA SER A 139 -10.32 -15.19 -30.55
C SER A 139 -10.85 -13.80 -30.90
N ASN A 140 -11.16 -12.97 -29.90
CA ASN A 140 -11.71 -11.64 -30.09
C ASN A 140 -10.66 -10.57 -29.80
N ALA A 141 -10.87 -9.37 -30.33
CA ALA A 141 -10.04 -8.22 -29.99
C ALA A 141 -10.89 -6.97 -29.88
N ILE A 142 -10.68 -6.21 -28.81
CA ILE A 142 -11.40 -4.97 -28.55
C ILE A 142 -10.47 -3.82 -28.88
N GLU A 143 -10.89 -2.94 -29.79
CA GLU A 143 -10.17 -1.72 -30.15
C GLU A 143 -10.92 -0.50 -29.63
N GLY A 144 -10.23 0.36 -28.90
CA GLY A 144 -10.83 1.57 -28.34
C GLY A 144 -9.80 2.62 -27.95
N ILE A 145 -10.29 3.83 -27.70
CA ILE A 145 -9.51 4.94 -27.13
C ILE A 145 -9.66 4.88 -25.62
N ILE A 146 -8.56 4.96 -24.89
CA ILE A 146 -8.56 5.03 -23.42
C ILE A 146 -9.19 6.35 -23.00
N GLU A 147 -10.36 6.30 -22.37
CA GLU A 147 -11.04 7.48 -21.86
C GLU A 147 -10.55 7.83 -20.46
N GLU A 148 -10.37 6.84 -19.61
CA GLU A 148 -9.83 7.01 -18.27
C GLU A 148 -9.31 5.68 -17.73
N VAL A 149 -8.35 5.75 -16.82
CA VAL A 149 -7.83 4.60 -16.09
C VAL A 149 -8.27 4.78 -14.63
N ASN A 150 -9.15 3.92 -14.13
CA ASN A 150 -9.58 3.88 -12.73
C ASN A 150 -8.77 2.82 -11.96
N LEU A 151 -8.89 2.81 -10.62
CA LEU A 151 -8.10 1.92 -9.76
C LEU A 151 -8.31 0.42 -10.07
N PHE A 152 -9.53 0.02 -10.46
CA PHE A 152 -9.87 -1.39 -10.70
C PHE A 152 -10.11 -1.73 -12.18
N SER A 153 -10.39 -0.74 -13.01
CA SER A 153 -10.75 -0.91 -14.41
C SER A 153 -10.35 0.29 -15.26
N THR A 154 -10.23 0.09 -16.56
CA THR A 154 -9.98 1.13 -17.55
C THR A 154 -11.18 1.22 -18.47
N THR A 155 -11.65 2.44 -18.72
CA THR A 155 -12.78 2.70 -19.61
C THR A 155 -12.24 2.98 -21.01
N LEU A 156 -12.71 2.21 -21.99
CA LEU A 156 -12.35 2.30 -23.40
C LEU A 156 -13.57 2.73 -24.19
N ARG A 157 -13.39 3.67 -25.13
CA ARG A 157 -14.42 4.04 -26.09
C ARG A 157 -14.14 3.43 -27.45
N THR A 158 -15.05 2.58 -27.94
CA THR A 158 -14.90 1.95 -29.26
C THR A 158 -15.18 2.95 -30.37
N LYS A 159 -14.86 2.59 -31.63
CA LYS A 159 -15.19 3.43 -32.79
C LYS A 159 -16.69 3.57 -33.04
N GLU A 160 -17.47 2.61 -32.53
CA GLU A 160 -18.93 2.59 -32.60
C GLU A 160 -19.55 3.48 -31.51
N GLY A 161 -18.73 4.06 -30.62
CA GLY A 161 -19.18 4.96 -29.55
C GLY A 161 -19.55 4.25 -28.26
N GLU A 162 -19.38 2.93 -28.18
CA GLU A 162 -19.67 2.15 -26.99
C GLU A 162 -18.59 2.37 -25.91
N CYS A 163 -19.02 2.42 -24.65
CA CYS A 163 -18.13 2.49 -23.50
C CYS A 163 -17.92 1.08 -22.92
N VAL A 164 -16.68 0.59 -23.00
CA VAL A 164 -16.27 -0.74 -22.54
C VAL A 164 -15.42 -0.58 -21.29
N VAL A 165 -15.85 -1.17 -20.17
CA VAL A 165 -15.10 -1.18 -18.92
C VAL A 165 -14.29 -2.48 -18.84
N TYR A 166 -12.96 -2.36 -18.87
CA TYR A 166 -12.06 -3.51 -18.91
C TYR A 166 -11.22 -3.60 -17.62
N PRO A 167 -11.14 -4.75 -16.94
CA PRO A 167 -10.34 -4.87 -15.72
C PRO A 167 -8.85 -4.63 -15.99
N ASN A 168 -8.18 -3.88 -15.12
CA ASN A 168 -6.79 -3.45 -15.36
C ASN A 168 -5.82 -4.64 -15.46
N ASN A 169 -5.99 -5.65 -14.61
CA ASN A 169 -5.13 -6.81 -14.59
C ASN A 169 -5.15 -7.58 -15.92
N LEU A 170 -6.29 -7.56 -16.62
CA LEU A 170 -6.49 -8.23 -17.89
C LEU A 170 -5.79 -7.49 -19.04
N ILE A 171 -5.67 -6.16 -18.96
CA ILE A 171 -4.94 -5.35 -19.95
C ILE A 171 -3.44 -5.64 -19.88
N VAL A 172 -2.92 -5.74 -18.65
CA VAL A 172 -1.49 -6.00 -18.42
C VAL A 172 -1.11 -7.44 -18.73
N SER A 173 -2.01 -8.41 -18.50
CA SER A 173 -1.73 -9.83 -18.75
C SER A 173 -1.93 -10.27 -20.19
N ARG A 174 -2.63 -9.49 -21.01
CA ARG A 174 -2.90 -9.81 -22.42
C ARG A 174 -2.01 -9.02 -23.38
N PRO A 175 -1.74 -9.55 -24.59
CA PRO A 175 -1.10 -8.77 -25.64
C PRO A 175 -1.96 -7.55 -26.02
N VAL A 176 -1.34 -6.37 -26.05
CA VAL A 176 -1.96 -5.13 -26.48
C VAL A 176 -1.19 -4.52 -27.64
N TYR A 177 -1.89 -4.27 -28.74
CA TYR A 177 -1.36 -3.48 -29.84
C TYR A 177 -1.65 -2.01 -29.60
N VAL A 178 -0.61 -1.19 -29.67
CA VAL A 178 -0.72 0.25 -29.44
C VAL A 178 -0.62 0.91 -30.79
N LYS A 179 -1.68 1.63 -31.18
CA LYS A 179 -1.63 2.44 -32.39
C LYS A 179 -0.97 3.77 -32.03
N GLU A 180 0.29 3.90 -32.42
CA GLU A 180 1.04 5.13 -32.17
C GLU A 180 0.33 6.32 -32.83
N GLN A 181 0.13 7.38 -32.06
CA GLN A 181 -0.56 8.57 -32.56
C GLN A 181 0.30 9.25 -33.63
N GLN A 182 -0.18 9.19 -34.88
CA GLN A 182 0.38 9.95 -35.99
C GLN A 182 0.49 11.45 -35.69
N HIS A 183 -0.31 11.97 -34.75
CA HIS A 183 -0.33 13.38 -34.38
C HIS A 183 1.06 13.96 -34.01
N CYS A 184 1.90 13.22 -33.28
CA CYS A 184 3.25 13.69 -32.93
C CYS A 184 4.17 13.74 -34.18
N LYS A 185 4.16 12.68 -35.01
CA LYS A 185 4.93 12.65 -36.25
C LYS A 185 4.48 13.73 -37.24
N THR A 186 3.17 13.91 -37.42
CA THR A 186 2.62 14.92 -38.34
C THR A 186 2.95 16.34 -37.87
N GLN A 187 2.92 16.63 -36.56
CA GLN A 187 3.30 17.95 -36.05
C GLN A 187 4.81 18.21 -36.21
N LEU A 188 5.66 17.21 -35.94
CA LEU A 188 7.10 17.34 -36.14
C LEU A 188 7.45 17.54 -37.61
N VAL A 189 6.82 16.78 -38.52
CA VAL A 189 7.00 16.93 -39.97
C VAL A 189 6.53 18.30 -40.45
N LYS A 190 5.32 18.74 -40.08
CA LYS A 190 4.80 20.08 -40.44
C LYS A 190 5.64 21.22 -39.87
N SER A 191 6.25 21.02 -38.71
CA SER A 191 7.14 22.02 -38.11
C SER A 191 8.47 22.05 -38.87
N ALA A 192 9.05 20.90 -39.18
CA ALA A 192 10.25 20.79 -40.00
C ALA A 192 10.07 21.42 -41.39
N GLU A 193 8.96 21.14 -42.08
CA GLU A 193 8.62 21.76 -43.37
C GLU A 193 8.57 23.29 -43.27
N ARG A 194 7.92 23.84 -42.23
CA ARG A 194 7.88 25.30 -41.99
C ARG A 194 9.27 25.91 -41.81
N TRP A 195 10.20 25.21 -41.14
CA TRP A 195 11.58 25.66 -41.00
C TRP A 195 12.33 25.66 -42.35
N HIS A 196 12.12 24.64 -43.18
CA HIS A 196 12.69 24.57 -44.53
C HIS A 196 12.19 25.73 -45.41
N THR A 197 10.88 25.97 -45.46
CA THR A 197 10.31 27.07 -46.26
C THR A 197 10.82 28.44 -45.80
N LYS A 198 10.92 28.67 -44.47
CA LYS A 198 11.51 29.91 -43.94
C LYS A 198 12.97 30.10 -44.36
N ARG A 199 13.78 29.04 -44.34
CA ARG A 199 15.19 29.10 -44.78
C ARG A 199 15.30 29.42 -46.27
N GLU A 200 14.49 28.79 -47.11
CA GLU A 200 14.51 29.04 -48.55
C GLU A 200 14.11 30.49 -48.89
N LEU A 201 13.07 31.01 -48.25
CA LEU A 201 12.67 32.41 -48.40
C LEU A 201 13.78 33.37 -47.96
N ALA A 202 14.45 33.08 -46.84
CA ALA A 202 15.57 33.90 -46.34
C ALA A 202 16.77 33.90 -47.31
N LEU A 203 17.07 32.76 -47.93
CA LEU A 203 18.13 32.66 -48.95
C LEU A 203 17.77 33.44 -50.22
N LYS A 204 16.51 33.36 -50.65
CA LYS A 204 16.00 34.11 -51.82
C LYS A 204 16.02 35.61 -51.61
N HIS A 205 15.76 36.07 -50.38
CA HIS A 205 15.90 37.49 -50.00
C HIS A 205 17.35 37.97 -49.99
N ARG A 206 18.32 37.13 -49.61
CA ARG A 206 19.76 37.48 -49.69
C ARG A 206 20.28 37.57 -51.13
N GLN A 207 19.70 36.81 -52.06
CA GLN A 207 20.12 36.79 -53.46
C GLN A 207 19.47 37.86 -54.35
N LYS A 208 18.53 38.68 -53.84
CA LYS A 208 18.02 39.80 -54.61
C LYS A 208 19.12 40.87 -54.78
N PRO A 209 19.51 41.23 -56.01
CA PRO A 209 20.47 42.30 -56.22
C PRO A 209 19.89 43.61 -55.68
N LYS A 210 20.71 44.38 -54.95
CA LYS A 210 20.38 45.75 -54.58
C LYS A 210 20.16 46.53 -55.88
N SER A 211 18.92 46.86 -56.20
CA SER A 211 18.63 47.80 -57.29
C SER A 211 19.27 49.13 -56.91
N VAL A 212 20.33 49.47 -57.62
CA VAL A 212 21.08 50.71 -57.48
C VAL A 212 20.16 51.84 -57.95
N SER A 213 19.85 52.78 -57.05
CA SER A 213 19.33 54.11 -57.40
C SER A 213 20.48 55.08 -57.54
#